data_AF-A0A519ZK57-F1
#
_entry.id   AF-A0A519ZK57-F1
#
_cell.length_a   1.000
_cell.length_b   1.000
_cell.length_c   1.000
_cell.angle_alpha   90.00
_cell.angle_beta   90.00
_cell.angle_gamma   90.00
#
_symmetry.space_group_name_H-M   'P 1'
#
loop_
_entity.id
_entity.type
_entity.pdbx_description
1 polymer ?
#
loop_
_entity_poly.entity_id
_entity_poly.type
_entity_poly.pdbx_seq_one_letter_code
_entity_poly.pdbx_strand_id
1 'polypeptide(L)' 'MRILGIDPGLQCTGFGVIEVDGPRLSYVASGT' A
#
# COMPACT_ATOMS: atom_id res chain seq x y z
N MET A 1 4.89 11.61 2.51
CA MET A 1 5.70 10.37 2.43
C MET A 1 4.84 9.27 1.84
N ARG A 2 5.38 8.36 1.02
CA ARG A 2 4.60 7.19 0.54
C ARG A 2 5.02 5.92 1.27
N ILE A 3 4.04 5.11 1.65
CA ILE A 3 4.24 3.81 2.28
C ILE A 3 3.67 2.74 1.37
N LEU A 4 4.46 1.70 1.13
CA LEU A 4 4.09 0.50 0.36
C LEU A 4 3.97 -0.67 1.34
N GLY A 5 2.78 -1.24 1.43
CA GLY A 5 2.55 -2.55 2.05
C GLY A 5 2.62 -3.65 0.98
N ILE A 6 3.25 -4.76 1.33
CA ILE A 6 3.36 -5.96 0.47
C ILE A 6 2.83 -7.16 1.25
N ASP A 7 1.96 -7.93 0.61
CA ASP A 7 1.43 -9.20 1.13
C ASP A 7 1.76 -10.35 0.14
N PRO A 8 2.88 -11.06 0.35
CA PRO A 8 3.33 -12.08 -0.58
C PRO A 8 2.54 -13.40 -0.38
N GLY A 9 1.78 -13.79 -1.40
CA GLY A 9 1.14 -15.09 -1.51
C GLY A 9 1.89 -16.05 -2.44
N LEU A 10 1.44 -17.32 -2.49
CA LEU A 10 2.09 -18.37 -3.28
C LEU A 10 1.93 -18.17 -4.81
N GLN A 11 0.88 -17.48 -5.25
CA GLN A 11 0.55 -17.29 -6.67
C GLN A 11 0.53 -15.82 -7.10
N CYS A 12 0.21 -14.91 -6.19
CA CYS A 12 0.08 -13.49 -6.43
C CYS A 12 0.54 -12.72 -5.18
N THR A 13 1.00 -11.49 -5.37
CA THR A 13 1.52 -10.64 -4.30
C THR A 13 0.68 -9.38 -4.23
N GLY A 14 -0.15 -9.32 -3.19
CA GLY A 14 -0.94 -8.13 -2.92
C GLY A 14 -0.05 -6.94 -2.59
N PHE A 15 -0.49 -5.75 -2.98
CA PHE A 15 0.15 -4.51 -2.55
C PHE A 15 -0.88 -3.42 -2.26
N GLY A 16 -0.48 -2.50 -1.39
CA GLY A 16 -1.23 -1.28 -1.08
C GLY A 16 -0.29 -0.10 -0.91
N VAL A 17 -0.68 1.05 -1.44
CA VAL A 17 0.06 2.30 -1.34
C VAL A 17 -0.79 3.35 -0.66
N ILE A 18 -0.22 3.99 0.35
CA ILE A 18 -0.81 5.16 1.00
C ILE A 18 0.16 6.34 0.98
N GLU A 19 -0.41 7.54 0.95
CA GLU A 19 0.31 8.78 1.18
C GLU A 19 0.07 9.25 2.62
N VAL A 20 1.16 9.67 3.27
CA VAL A 20 1.19 10.14 4.66
C VAL A 20 1.59 11.61 4.68
N ASP A 21 0.71 12.43 5.25
CA ASP A 21 0.93 13.84 5.56
C ASP A 21 0.62 14.08 7.05
N GLY A 22 1.65 13.99 7.89
CA GLY A 22 1.49 13.99 9.34
C GLY A 22 0.54 12.88 9.81
N PRO A 23 -0.56 13.19 10.55
CA PRO A 23 -1.55 12.21 10.97
C PRO A 23 -2.56 11.84 9.86
N ARG A 24 -2.54 12.51 8.70
CA ARG A 24 -3.47 12.26 7.61
C ARG A 24 -2.94 11.17 6.70
N LEU A 25 -3.81 10.22 6.37
CA LEU A 25 -3.56 9.12 5.44
C LEU A 25 -4.48 9.25 4.23
N SER A 26 -3.95 9.02 3.04
CA SER A 26 -4.72 9.00 1.79
C SER A 26 -4.43 7.74 1.01
N TYR A 27 -5.49 7.11 0.48
CA TYR A 27 -5.37 5.99 -0.44
C TYR A 27 -4.75 6.46 -1.76
N VAL A 28 -3.82 5.66 -2.30
CA VAL A 28 -3.21 5.92 -3.61
C VAL A 28 -3.56 4.80 -4.59
N ALA A 29 -3.23 3.56 -4.25
CA ALA A 29 -3.47 2.39 -5.10
C ALA A 29 -3.42 1.10 -4.30
N SER A 30 -4.02 0.04 -4.83
CA SER A 30 -3.83 -1.34 -4.37
C SER A 30 -3.97 -2.32 -5.53
N GLY A 31 -3.39 -3.51 -5.38
CA GLY A 31 -3.51 -4.60 -6.34
C GLY A 31 -3.23 -5.98 -5.74
N THR A 32 -3.33 -7.00 -6.58
CA THR A 32 -3.15 -8.43 -6.28
C THR A 32 -2.07 -9.02 -7.19
#